data_AF-A0A4U2YJG0-F1
#
_entry.id   AF-A0A4U2YJG0-F1
#
_cell.length_a   1.000
_cell.length_b   1.000
_cell.length_c   1.000
_cell.angle_alpha   90.00
_cell.angle_beta   90.00
_cell.angle_gamma   90.00
#
_symmetry.space_group_name_H-M   'P 1'
#
loop_
_entity.id
_entity.type
_entity.pdbx_description
1 polymer ?
#
loop_
_entity_poly.entity_id
_entity_poly.type
_entity_poly.pdbx_seq_one_letter_code
_entity_poly.pdbx_strand_id
1 'polypeptide(L)'
;MDERRRTGLAVTLAVAALVALGWGGFVHLDGEMVQPTTNTYAWVALALLTAAVALAWPSPLARRGVALVVAAALLVMAVGYSLVSFRFVYVSGDFEYVWLTTGLVLLMWALLTERFVVRSGDRRQLTPAARGLAWVVATLALVTLGFWLGMVWYEQAECSGPSEADECDVAVIGGLAGAVTAAVVMAVAWLTSVGLRRAKPASA
;
A
#
# COMPACT_ATOMS: atom_id res chain seq x y z
N MET A 1 -8.62 -22.19 -2.69
CA MET A 1 -7.83 -21.85 -1.49
C MET A 1 -8.79 -21.53 -0.36
N ASP A 2 -8.62 -22.18 0.79
CA ASP A 2 -9.47 -21.96 1.97
C ASP A 2 -9.39 -20.51 2.46
N GLU A 3 -10.51 -20.00 2.99
CA GLU A 3 -10.59 -18.61 3.48
C GLU A 3 -9.53 -18.32 4.56
N ARG A 4 -9.31 -19.25 5.51
CA ARG A 4 -8.27 -19.13 6.54
C ARG A 4 -6.87 -19.02 5.96
N ARG A 5 -6.54 -19.85 4.95
CA ARG A 5 -5.23 -19.81 4.27
C ARG A 5 -5.05 -18.49 3.53
N ARG A 6 -6.09 -17.99 2.87
CA ARG A 6 -6.09 -16.71 2.18
C ARG A 6 -5.87 -15.53 3.12
N THR A 7 -6.61 -15.50 4.24
CA THR A 7 -6.45 -14.47 5.27
C THR A 7 -5.05 -14.51 5.86
N GLY A 8 -4.55 -15.70 6.23
CA GLY A 8 -3.20 -15.86 6.74
C GLY A 8 -2.17 -15.31 5.76
N LEU A 9 -2.21 -15.73 4.49
CA LEU A 9 -1.25 -15.29 3.49
C LEU A 9 -1.33 -13.79 3.21
N ALA A 10 -2.53 -13.20 3.12
CA ALA A 10 -2.68 -11.76 2.90
C ALA A 10 -2.11 -10.94 4.08
N VAL A 11 -2.37 -11.37 5.32
CA VAL A 11 -1.82 -10.73 6.51
C VAL A 11 -0.30 -10.90 6.56
N THR A 12 0.22 -12.10 6.30
CA THR A 12 1.67 -12.35 6.26
C THR A 12 2.36 -11.47 5.22
N LEU A 13 1.79 -11.32 4.02
CA LEU A 13 2.33 -10.42 2.98
C LEU A 13 2.32 -8.96 3.44
N ALA A 14 1.23 -8.50 4.06
CA ALA A 14 1.15 -7.13 4.58
C ALA A 14 2.18 -6.87 5.69
N VAL A 15 2.36 -7.82 6.61
CA VAL A 15 3.39 -7.72 7.66
C VAL A 15 4.79 -7.75 7.05
N ALA A 16 5.04 -8.64 6.08
CA ALA A 16 6.32 -8.72 5.39
C ALA A 16 6.64 -7.41 4.63
N ALA A 17 5.62 -6.73 4.08
CA ALA A 17 5.80 -5.42 3.47
C ALA A 17 6.29 -4.37 4.49
N LEU A 18 5.71 -4.34 5.70
CA LEU A 18 6.15 -3.44 6.77
C LEU A 18 7.57 -3.76 7.26
N VAL A 19 7.90 -5.05 7.39
CA VAL A 19 9.26 -5.48 7.77
C VAL A 19 10.27 -5.08 6.70
N ALA A 20 9.91 -5.25 5.42
CA ALA A 20 10.76 -4.80 4.31
C ALA A 20 10.99 -3.28 4.35
N LEU A 21 9.96 -2.47 4.62
CA LEU A 21 10.15 -1.03 4.83
C LEU A 21 11.10 -0.73 6.00
N GLY A 22 10.92 -1.41 7.14
CA GLY A 22 11.78 -1.24 8.31
C GLY A 22 13.25 -1.59 8.00
N TRP A 23 13.52 -2.75 7.40
CA TRP A 23 14.88 -3.16 7.00
C TRP A 23 15.45 -2.34 5.86
N GLY A 24 14.60 -1.83 4.99
CA GLY A 24 14.97 -0.88 3.94
C GLY A 24 15.38 0.48 4.47
N GLY A 25 15.42 0.68 5.79
CA GLY A 25 15.77 1.96 6.38
C GLY A 25 14.69 3.02 6.15
N PHE A 26 13.43 2.65 5.94
CA PHE A 26 12.34 3.63 5.85
C PHE A 26 11.82 4.05 7.24
N VAL A 27 12.26 3.37 8.30
CA VAL A 27 11.92 3.66 9.70
C VAL A 27 13.20 3.78 10.51
N HIS A 28 13.47 4.97 11.05
CA HIS A 28 14.61 5.24 11.94
C HIS A 28 14.11 5.59 13.33
N LEU A 29 14.76 5.02 14.35
CA LEU A 29 14.42 5.25 15.77
C LEU A 29 15.45 6.13 16.50
N ASP A 30 16.67 6.21 15.98
CA ASP A 30 17.84 6.72 16.70
C ASP A 30 18.29 8.12 16.23
N GLY A 31 17.51 8.79 15.37
CA GLY A 31 17.79 10.14 14.87
C GLY A 31 19.01 10.27 13.95
N GLU A 32 19.91 9.29 13.89
CA GLU A 32 20.96 9.22 12.89
C GLU A 32 20.38 8.80 11.54
N MET A 33 20.61 9.64 10.53
CA MET A 33 20.28 9.36 9.13
C MET A 33 21.22 8.25 8.63
N VAL A 34 20.87 7.00 8.93
CA VAL A 34 21.46 5.86 8.23
C VAL A 34 20.88 5.89 6.82
N GLN A 35 21.72 6.24 5.84
CA GLN A 35 21.32 6.11 4.43
C GLN A 35 20.82 4.67 4.21
N PRO A 36 19.63 4.47 3.66
CA PRO A 36 19.05 3.16 3.51
C PRO A 36 20.00 2.27 2.70
N THR A 37 20.42 1.16 3.32
CA THR A 37 21.56 0.38 2.84
C THR A 37 21.27 -0.43 1.57
N THR A 38 19.99 -0.58 1.20
CA THR A 38 19.57 -1.25 -0.04
C THR A 38 18.15 -0.86 -0.44
N ASN A 39 18.06 -0.09 -1.52
CA ASN A 39 16.87 0.44 -2.15
C ASN A 39 15.89 -0.62 -2.74
N THR A 40 16.29 -1.89 -2.82
CA THR A 40 15.42 -3.01 -3.26
C THR A 40 14.22 -3.24 -2.34
N TYR A 41 14.32 -2.90 -1.06
CA TYR A 41 13.28 -3.19 -0.08
C TYR A 41 12.00 -2.36 -0.27
N ALA A 42 12.09 -1.15 -0.85
CA ALA A 42 10.92 -0.32 -1.17
C ALA A 42 10.00 -1.00 -2.20
N TRP A 43 10.61 -1.52 -3.27
CA TRP A 43 9.92 -2.26 -4.32
C TRP A 43 9.33 -3.58 -3.82
N VAL A 44 10.09 -4.29 -2.98
CA VAL A 44 9.62 -5.51 -2.33
C VAL A 44 8.41 -5.19 -1.45
N ALA A 45 8.47 -4.14 -0.64
CA ALA A 45 7.35 -3.72 0.20
C ALA A 45 6.11 -3.36 -0.62
N LEU A 46 6.26 -2.57 -1.69
CA LEU A 46 5.16 -2.20 -2.58
C LEU A 46 4.53 -3.44 -3.23
N ALA A 47 5.34 -4.35 -3.76
CA ALA A 47 4.88 -5.59 -4.38
C ALA A 47 4.11 -6.47 -3.38
N LEU A 48 4.66 -6.65 -2.18
CA LEU A 48 4.05 -7.44 -1.10
C LEU A 48 2.72 -6.83 -0.64
N LEU A 49 2.68 -5.51 -0.43
CA LEU A 49 1.46 -4.81 0.00
C LEU A 49 0.37 -4.88 -1.08
N THR A 50 0.75 -4.67 -2.34
CA THR A 50 -0.20 -4.72 -3.47
C THR A 50 -0.75 -6.14 -3.64
N ALA A 51 0.10 -7.17 -3.52
CA ALA A 51 -0.31 -8.57 -3.53
C ALA A 51 -1.21 -8.90 -2.32
N ALA A 52 -0.91 -8.38 -1.13
CA ALA A 52 -1.73 -8.55 0.06
C ALA A 52 -3.15 -8.01 -0.15
N VAL A 53 -3.28 -6.79 -0.69
CA VAL A 53 -4.55 -6.12 -0.98
C VAL A 53 -5.34 -6.88 -2.03
N ALA A 54 -4.70 -7.24 -3.16
CA ALA A 54 -5.29 -8.04 -4.22
C ALA A 54 -5.83 -9.38 -3.70
N LEU A 55 -5.05 -10.04 -2.83
CA LEU A 55 -5.43 -11.32 -2.25
C LEU A 55 -6.54 -11.20 -1.22
N ALA A 56 -6.53 -10.13 -0.43
CA ALA A 56 -7.50 -9.87 0.61
C ALA A 56 -8.87 -9.53 0.04
N TRP A 57 -8.91 -8.83 -1.09
CA TRP A 57 -10.12 -8.22 -1.63
C TRP A 57 -11.41 -9.08 -1.67
N PRO A 58 -11.36 -10.35 -2.11
CA PRO A 58 -12.55 -11.20 -2.16
C PRO A 58 -13.01 -11.74 -0.80
N SER A 59 -12.22 -11.68 0.28
CA SER A 59 -12.61 -12.15 1.62
C SER A 59 -12.72 -10.99 2.62
N PRO A 60 -13.86 -10.87 3.33
CA PRO A 60 -14.03 -9.83 4.34
C PRO A 60 -13.09 -10.00 5.54
N LEU A 61 -12.78 -11.25 5.90
CA LEU A 61 -11.84 -11.54 6.98
C LEU A 61 -10.41 -11.16 6.58
N ALA A 62 -9.99 -11.49 5.36
CA ALA A 62 -8.69 -11.09 4.85
C ALA A 62 -8.55 -9.56 4.74
N ARG A 63 -9.58 -8.85 4.25
CA ARG A 63 -9.58 -7.37 4.20
C ARG A 63 -9.42 -6.74 5.58
N ARG A 64 -10.16 -7.24 6.59
CA ARG A 64 -10.00 -6.77 7.97
C ARG A 64 -8.62 -7.04 8.52
N GLY A 65 -8.06 -8.23 8.25
CA GLY A 65 -6.70 -8.57 8.65
C GLY A 65 -5.68 -7.60 8.08
N VAL A 66 -5.70 -7.36 6.77
CA VAL A 66 -4.80 -6.38 6.13
C VAL A 66 -5.07 -4.97 6.65
N ALA A 67 -6.33 -4.56 6.84
CA ALA A 67 -6.68 -3.26 7.40
C ALA A 67 -6.15 -3.06 8.82
N LEU A 68 -6.14 -4.11 9.66
CA LEU A 68 -5.54 -4.06 10.99
C LEU A 68 -4.02 -3.88 10.93
N VAL A 69 -3.35 -4.52 9.98
CA VAL A 69 -1.91 -4.32 9.74
C VAL A 69 -1.63 -2.88 9.31
N VAL A 70 -2.43 -2.33 8.39
CA VAL A 70 -2.33 -0.93 7.96
C VAL A 70 -2.62 0.03 9.12
N ALA A 71 -3.64 -0.25 9.94
CA ALA A 71 -3.98 0.54 11.11
C ALA A 71 -2.85 0.53 12.16
N ALA A 72 -2.22 -0.63 12.37
CA ALA A 72 -1.05 -0.74 13.25
C ALA A 72 0.13 0.07 12.73
N ALA A 73 0.39 0.06 11.42
CA ALA A 73 1.42 0.89 10.80
C ALA A 73 1.13 2.39 11.01
N LEU A 74 -0.11 2.82 10.77
CA LEU A 74 -0.54 4.21 11.02
C LEU A 74 -0.37 4.59 12.50
N LEU A 75 -0.70 3.70 13.43
CA LEU A 75 -0.51 3.95 14.86
C LEU A 75 0.98 4.09 15.21
N VAL A 76 1.84 3.21 14.69
CA VAL A 76 3.29 3.29 14.88
C VAL A 76 3.82 4.61 14.31
N MET A 77 3.36 5.03 13.14
CA MET A 77 3.73 6.32 12.55
C MET A 77 3.26 7.51 13.39
N ALA A 78 2.03 7.48 13.91
CA ALA A 78 1.48 8.57 14.72
C ALA A 78 2.16 8.70 16.09
N VAL A 79 2.41 7.57 16.76
CA VAL A 79 3.17 7.53 18.03
C VAL A 79 4.62 7.92 17.77
N GLY A 80 5.21 7.37 16.71
CA GLY A 80 6.56 7.67 16.25
C GLY A 80 6.74 9.16 16.00
N TYR A 81 5.85 9.81 15.26
CA TYR A 81 5.91 11.25 14.99
C TYR A 81 6.00 12.12 16.27
N SER A 82 5.52 11.61 17.42
CA SER A 82 5.61 12.29 18.71
C SER A 82 6.98 12.11 19.41
N LEU A 83 7.83 11.21 18.91
CA LEU A 83 9.18 10.96 19.38
C LEU A 83 10.19 11.78 18.56
N VAL A 84 11.03 12.54 19.23
CA VAL A 84 12.03 13.45 18.61
C VAL A 84 12.99 12.72 17.65
N SER A 85 13.22 11.42 17.88
CA SER A 85 14.18 10.59 17.14
C SER A 85 13.54 9.64 16.11
N PHE A 86 12.20 9.56 16.06
CA PHE A 86 11.54 8.75 15.04
C PHE A 86 11.42 9.53 13.74
N ARG A 87 11.96 8.97 12.66
CA ARG A 87 11.75 9.49 11.32
C ARG A 87 11.32 8.36 10.41
N PHE A 88 10.19 8.55 9.74
CA PHE A 88 9.94 7.84 8.49
C PHE A 88 10.67 8.64 7.42
N VAL A 89 11.51 8.01 6.59
CA VAL A 89 12.41 8.74 5.67
C VAL A 89 11.66 9.84 4.94
N TYR A 90 12.06 11.09 5.22
CA TYR A 90 11.72 12.28 4.47
C TYR A 90 12.91 12.56 3.57
N VAL A 91 12.76 12.47 2.26
CA VAL A 91 13.84 12.91 1.36
C VAL A 91 13.88 14.44 1.28
N SER A 92 12.72 15.10 1.34
CA SER A 92 12.61 16.54 1.08
C SER A 92 11.79 17.36 2.09
N GLY A 93 10.81 16.80 2.82
CA GLY A 93 10.08 17.55 3.87
C GLY A 93 8.78 16.93 4.42
N ASP A 94 8.13 17.60 5.38
CA ASP A 94 6.96 17.09 6.14
C ASP A 94 5.77 16.63 5.27
N PHE A 95 5.69 17.10 4.02
CA PHE A 95 4.67 16.71 3.06
C PHE A 95 4.69 15.21 2.70
N GLU A 96 5.83 14.54 2.76
CA GLU A 96 5.94 13.12 2.41
C GLU A 96 5.18 12.23 3.39
N TYR A 97 5.26 12.56 4.68
CA TYR A 97 4.47 11.91 5.71
C TYR A 97 2.97 12.13 5.51
N VAL A 98 2.56 13.33 5.09
CA VAL A 98 1.16 13.61 4.77
C VAL A 98 0.68 12.72 3.63
N TRP A 99 1.47 12.54 2.56
CA TRP A 99 1.08 11.68 1.43
C TRP A 99 1.05 10.20 1.78
N LEU A 100 2.04 9.71 2.53
CA LEU A 100 2.11 8.33 3.00
C LEU A 100 0.94 8.01 3.94
N THR A 101 0.69 8.86 4.95
CA THR A 101 -0.42 8.67 5.88
C THR A 101 -1.77 8.76 5.16
N THR A 102 -1.93 9.72 4.23
CA THR A 102 -3.14 9.83 3.40
C THR A 102 -3.36 8.57 2.57
N GLY A 103 -2.32 8.05 1.89
CA GLY A 103 -2.41 6.82 1.11
C GLY A 103 -2.82 5.62 1.96
N LEU A 104 -2.21 5.45 3.13
CA LEU A 104 -2.55 4.36 4.06
C LEU A 104 -3.97 4.51 4.64
N VAL A 105 -4.42 5.73 4.95
CA VAL A 105 -5.79 6.00 5.41
C VAL A 105 -6.80 5.68 4.32
N LEU A 106 -6.55 6.09 3.07
CA LEU A 106 -7.41 5.77 1.93
C LEU A 106 -7.46 4.25 1.68
N LEU A 107 -6.32 3.57 1.79
CA LEU A 107 -6.25 2.12 1.66
C LEU A 107 -7.03 1.41 2.77
N MET A 108 -6.85 1.85 4.03
CA MET A 108 -7.59 1.33 5.18
C MET A 108 -9.09 1.55 5.01
N TRP A 109 -9.50 2.75 4.59
CA TRP A 109 -10.89 3.04 4.27
C TRP A 109 -11.41 2.05 3.24
N ALA A 110 -10.75 1.93 2.09
CA ALA A 110 -11.16 1.05 0.99
C ALA A 110 -11.30 -0.42 1.40
N LEU A 111 -10.41 -0.92 2.27
CA LEU A 111 -10.49 -2.27 2.83
C LEU A 111 -11.67 -2.46 3.79
N LEU A 112 -12.12 -1.39 4.46
CA LEU A 112 -13.18 -1.40 5.46
C LEU A 112 -14.56 -0.93 4.93
N THR A 113 -14.64 -0.35 3.72
CA THR A 113 -15.87 0.22 3.12
C THR A 113 -17.01 -0.79 2.94
N GLU A 114 -16.81 -2.08 3.21
CA GLU A 114 -17.86 -3.10 3.31
C GLU A 114 -19.06 -2.77 4.19
N ARG A 115 -18.94 -1.78 5.08
CA ARG A 115 -19.99 -1.45 6.07
C ARG A 115 -21.00 -0.40 5.64
N PHE A 116 -20.88 0.21 4.45
CA PHE A 116 -21.83 1.25 4.04
C PHE A 116 -23.11 0.66 3.41
N VAL A 117 -23.97 0.24 4.34
CA VAL A 117 -25.44 0.08 4.38
C VAL A 117 -26.25 0.47 3.12
N VAL A 118 -26.95 -0.52 2.55
CA VAL A 118 -28.37 -0.32 2.16
C VAL A 118 -29.21 -0.84 3.33
N ARG A 119 -29.96 0.05 3.96
CA ARG A 119 -30.90 -0.27 5.03
C ARG A 119 -32.20 -0.71 4.36
N SER A 120 -32.29 -2.00 4.04
CA SER A 120 -33.55 -2.69 3.83
C SER A 120 -33.28 -4.19 3.86
N GLY A 121 -33.77 -4.87 4.89
CA GLY A 121 -33.94 -6.32 4.96
C GLY A 121 -32.86 -7.19 4.31
N ASP A 122 -31.91 -7.63 5.13
CA ASP A 122 -31.46 -9.02 5.13
C ASP A 122 -30.26 -9.50 4.28
N ARG A 123 -29.59 -8.67 3.47
CA ARG A 123 -28.21 -9.02 3.02
C ARG A 123 -27.28 -7.81 2.95
N ARG A 124 -26.23 -7.83 3.78
CA ARG A 124 -25.08 -6.91 3.74
C ARG A 124 -24.30 -7.10 2.43
N GLN A 125 -24.83 -6.60 1.32
CA GLN A 125 -24.10 -6.54 0.05
C GLN A 125 -23.87 -5.09 -0.33
N LEU A 126 -22.60 -4.72 -0.46
CA LEU A 126 -22.17 -3.49 -1.12
C LEU A 126 -22.86 -3.37 -2.48
N THR A 127 -23.37 -2.17 -2.81
CA THR A 127 -23.78 -1.89 -4.18
C THR A 127 -22.59 -2.10 -5.13
N PRO A 128 -22.81 -2.53 -6.38
CA PRO A 128 -21.74 -2.65 -7.37
C PRO A 128 -20.91 -1.36 -7.50
N ALA A 129 -21.58 -0.20 -7.40
CA ALA A 129 -20.97 1.12 -7.41
C ALA A 129 -20.02 1.36 -6.21
N ALA A 130 -20.44 1.04 -4.99
CA ALA A 130 -19.59 1.18 -3.79
C ALA A 130 -18.37 0.26 -3.83
N ARG A 131 -18.53 -0.96 -4.38
CA ARG A 131 -17.39 -1.87 -4.61
C ARG A 131 -16.43 -1.32 -5.68
N GLY A 132 -16.96 -0.73 -6.75
CA GLY A 132 -16.16 -0.04 -7.76
C GLY A 132 -15.36 1.12 -7.17
N LEU A 133 -16.02 1.98 -6.39
CA LEU A 133 -15.38 3.11 -5.72
C LEU A 133 -14.26 2.65 -4.77
N ALA A 134 -14.51 1.63 -3.94
CA ALA A 134 -13.49 1.11 -3.02
C ALA A 134 -12.23 0.64 -3.76
N TRP A 135 -12.38 -0.03 -4.89
CA TRP A 135 -11.25 -0.46 -5.71
C TRP A 135 -10.51 0.69 -6.37
N VAL A 136 -11.22 1.70 -6.87
CA VAL A 136 -10.60 2.91 -7.40
C VAL A 136 -9.79 3.59 -6.31
N VAL A 137 -10.35 3.75 -5.11
CA VAL A 137 -9.64 4.37 -3.97
C VAL A 137 -8.43 3.55 -3.55
N ALA A 138 -8.55 2.22 -3.44
CA ALA A 138 -7.40 1.36 -3.12
C ALA A 138 -6.31 1.42 -4.20
N THR A 139 -6.70 1.50 -5.47
CA THR A 139 -5.75 1.61 -6.58
C THR A 139 -5.04 2.96 -6.54
N LEU A 140 -5.77 4.06 -6.37
CA LEU A 140 -5.19 5.40 -6.22
C LEU A 140 -4.25 5.46 -5.03
N ALA A 141 -4.64 4.91 -3.87
CA ALA A 141 -3.79 4.84 -2.70
C ALA A 141 -2.46 4.11 -2.99
N LEU A 142 -2.52 2.93 -3.60
CA LEU A 142 -1.33 2.14 -3.93
C LEU A 142 -0.47 2.78 -5.03
N VAL A 143 -1.09 3.46 -6.00
CA VAL A 143 -0.40 4.23 -7.03
C VAL A 143 0.35 5.40 -6.41
N THR A 144 -0.27 6.16 -5.52
CA THR A 144 0.37 7.27 -4.79
C THR A 144 1.52 6.76 -3.92
N LEU A 145 1.32 5.65 -3.19
CA LEU A 145 2.37 5.04 -2.38
C LEU A 145 3.53 4.52 -3.25
N GLY A 146 3.21 3.88 -4.38
CA GLY A 146 4.22 3.39 -5.32
C GLY A 146 5.00 4.51 -5.97
N PHE A 147 4.34 5.61 -6.33
CA PHE A 147 4.99 6.81 -6.86
C PHE A 147 5.99 7.39 -5.85
N TRP A 148 5.57 7.56 -4.60
CA TRP A 148 6.44 8.08 -3.56
C TRP A 148 7.63 7.17 -3.27
N LEU A 149 7.37 5.86 -3.08
CA LEU A 149 8.45 4.90 -2.85
C LEU A 149 9.44 4.85 -4.03
N GLY A 150 8.95 5.01 -5.26
CA GLY A 150 9.77 5.05 -6.46
C GLY A 150 10.60 6.33 -6.61
N MET A 151 10.06 7.49 -6.22
CA MET A 151 10.80 8.75 -6.17
C MET A 151 11.94 8.68 -5.15
N VAL A 152 11.62 8.30 -3.90
CA VAL A 152 12.61 8.16 -2.82
C VAL A 152 13.72 7.19 -3.22
N TRP A 153 13.34 6.08 -3.85
CA TRP A 153 14.26 5.10 -4.40
C TRP A 153 15.22 5.71 -5.42
N TYR A 154 14.70 6.48 -6.38
CA TYR A 154 15.48 7.05 -7.48
C TYR A 154 16.41 8.15 -6.99
N GLU A 155 15.90 9.09 -6.19
CA GLU A 155 16.70 10.17 -5.60
C GLU A 155 17.89 9.61 -4.84
N GLN A 156 17.71 8.52 -4.10
CA GLN A 156 18.81 7.94 -3.34
C GLN A 156 19.75 7.03 -4.15
N ALA A 157 19.26 6.42 -5.24
CA ALA A 157 20.07 5.53 -6.07
C ALA A 157 20.94 6.31 -7.08
N GLU A 158 20.42 7.43 -7.59
CA GLU A 158 21.01 8.14 -8.72
C GLU A 158 21.49 9.56 -8.37
N CYS A 159 21.03 10.17 -7.27
CA CYS A 159 21.48 11.50 -6.82
C CYS A 159 22.47 11.47 -5.64
N SER A 160 23.38 10.50 -5.59
CA SER A 160 24.46 10.50 -4.59
C SER A 160 25.80 10.66 -5.28
N GLY A 161 26.15 11.88 -5.70
CA GLY A 161 27.43 12.14 -6.38
C GLY A 161 27.64 13.62 -6.72
N PRO A 162 28.88 14.16 -6.69
CA PRO A 162 29.17 15.61 -6.63
C PRO A 162 28.74 16.49 -7.84
N SER A 163 27.98 15.96 -8.81
CA SER A 163 27.46 16.67 -9.98
C SER A 163 25.94 16.91 -9.88
N GLU A 164 25.50 17.56 -8.79
CA GLU A 164 24.08 17.63 -8.42
C GLU A 164 23.42 18.95 -8.80
N ALA A 165 22.61 18.92 -9.87
CA ALA A 165 21.45 19.81 -10.05
C ALA A 165 20.50 19.28 -11.13
N ASP A 166 21.04 18.77 -12.25
CA ASP A 166 20.22 18.34 -13.41
C ASP A 166 19.86 16.84 -13.39
N GLU A 167 20.61 15.98 -12.68
CA GLU A 167 20.38 14.53 -12.63
C GLU A 167 19.25 14.12 -11.65
N CYS A 168 18.77 15.02 -10.79
CA CYS A 168 17.65 14.73 -9.89
C CYS A 168 16.27 15.00 -10.48
N ASP A 169 16.19 15.65 -11.64
CA ASP A 169 14.91 15.91 -12.32
C ASP A 169 14.25 14.61 -12.86
N VAL A 170 15.01 13.51 -12.92
CA VAL A 170 14.53 12.20 -13.38
C VAL A 170 14.02 11.27 -12.26
N ALA A 171 13.99 11.72 -10.99
CA ALA A 171 13.34 11.00 -9.88
C ALA A 171 11.87 10.64 -10.16
N VAL A 172 11.20 11.50 -10.93
CA VAL A 172 9.84 11.29 -11.40
C VAL A 172 9.69 9.99 -12.21
N ILE A 173 10.73 9.54 -12.91
CA ILE A 173 10.73 8.28 -13.67
C ILE A 173 10.63 7.08 -12.72
N GLY A 174 11.41 7.07 -11.64
CA GLY A 174 11.32 6.03 -10.61
C GLY A 174 9.94 5.98 -9.96
N GLY A 175 9.37 7.15 -9.65
CA GLY A 175 7.99 7.26 -9.18
C GLY A 175 6.97 6.72 -10.17
N LEU A 176 7.08 7.10 -11.45
CA LEU A 176 6.17 6.62 -12.50
C LEU A 176 6.22 5.10 -12.64
N ALA A 177 7.40 4.48 -12.57
CA ALA A 177 7.53 3.02 -12.59
C ALA A 177 6.79 2.36 -11.41
N GLY A 178 6.85 2.97 -10.22
CA GLY A 178 6.18 2.48 -9.01
C GLY A 178 4.66 2.57 -9.12
N ALA A 179 4.19 3.73 -9.59
CA ALA A 179 2.79 3.98 -9.91
C ALA A 179 2.23 2.97 -10.92
N VAL A 180 2.92 2.77 -12.04
CA VAL A 180 2.50 1.85 -13.11
C VAL A 180 2.44 0.42 -12.59
N THR A 181 3.44 -0.01 -11.82
CA THR A 181 3.47 -1.37 -11.24
C THR A 181 2.26 -1.61 -10.35
N ALA A 182 1.95 -0.69 -9.44
CA ALA A 182 0.78 -0.79 -8.57
C ALA A 182 -0.54 -0.81 -9.36
N ALA A 183 -0.66 0.05 -10.38
CA ALA A 183 -1.84 0.12 -11.24
C ALA A 183 -2.08 -1.20 -11.99
N VAL A 184 -1.03 -1.77 -12.60
CA VAL A 184 -1.12 -3.02 -13.37
C VAL A 184 -1.54 -4.18 -12.48
N VAL A 185 -0.92 -4.35 -11.31
CA VAL A 185 -1.27 -5.46 -10.39
C VAL A 185 -2.71 -5.33 -9.90
N MET A 186 -3.15 -4.11 -9.57
CA MET A 186 -4.54 -3.87 -9.14
C MET A 186 -5.55 -4.08 -10.27
N ALA A 187 -5.21 -3.69 -11.51
CA ALA A 187 -6.05 -3.96 -12.68
C ALA A 187 -6.22 -5.47 -12.91
N VAL A 188 -5.13 -6.24 -12.83
CA VAL A 188 -5.17 -7.71 -12.92
C VAL A 188 -6.00 -8.31 -11.78
N ALA A 189 -5.83 -7.83 -10.56
CA ALA A 189 -6.61 -8.27 -9.40
C ALA A 189 -8.11 -7.95 -9.54
N TRP A 190 -8.45 -6.78 -10.07
CA TRP A 190 -9.83 -6.42 -10.40
C TRP A 190 -10.40 -7.35 -11.46
N LEU A 191 -9.70 -7.53 -12.60
CA LEU A 191 -10.15 -8.35 -13.71
C LEU A 191 -10.38 -9.81 -13.30
N THR A 192 -9.46 -10.39 -12.52
CA THR A 192 -9.63 -11.74 -11.98
C THR A 192 -10.82 -11.83 -11.02
N SER A 193 -11.04 -10.80 -10.18
CA SER A 193 -12.19 -10.76 -9.26
C SER A 193 -13.54 -10.63 -9.96
N VAL A 194 -13.59 -9.97 -11.13
CA VAL A 194 -14.80 -9.81 -11.96
C VAL A 194 -15.01 -11.03 -12.86
N GLY A 195 -13.94 -11.54 -13.48
CA GLY A 195 -13.96 -12.71 -14.36
C GLY A 195 -14.41 -13.98 -13.64
N LEU A 196 -13.92 -14.21 -12.41
CA LEU A 196 -14.34 -15.34 -11.57
C LEU A 196 -15.82 -15.30 -11.17
N ARG A 197 -16.47 -14.12 -11.20
CA ARG A 197 -17.92 -13.99 -10.93
C ARG A 197 -18.77 -14.30 -12.16
N ARG A 198 -18.27 -14.07 -13.38
CA ARG A 198 -18.97 -14.40 -14.62
C ARG A 198 -18.88 -15.90 -14.95
N ALA A 199 -17.79 -16.55 -14.56
CA ALA A 199 -17.55 -17.97 -14.83
C ALA A 199 -18.23 -18.93 -13.84
N LYS A 200 -18.98 -18.44 -12.83
CA LYS A 200 -19.77 -19.28 -11.94
C LYS A 200 -21.19 -19.37 -12.50
N PRO A 201 -21.53 -20.36 -13.35
CA PRO A 201 -22.93 -20.58 -13.73
C PRO A 201 -23.73 -20.82 -12.46
N ALA A 202 -24.95 -20.29 -12.43
CA ALA A 202 -25.92 -20.58 -11.38
C ALA A 202 -26.17 -22.10 -11.40
N SER A 203 -25.53 -22.82 -10.48
CA SER A 203 -25.93 -24.20 -10.18
C SER A 203 -27.31 -24.11 -9.55
N ALA A 204 -28.31 -24.56 -10.32
CA ALA A 204 -29.69 -24.77 -9.93
C ALA A 204 -29.81 -25.73 -8.74
#